data_AF-K4A8F6-F1
#
_entry.id   AF-K4A8F6-F1
#
_cell.length_a   1.000
_cell.length_b   1.000
_cell.length_c   1.000
_cell.angle_alpha   90.00
_cell.angle_beta   90.00
_cell.angle_gamma   90.00
#
_symmetry.space_group_name_H-M   'P 1'
#
loop_
_entity.id
_entity.type
_entity.pdbx_description
1 polymer ?
#
loop_
_entity_poly.entity_id
_entity_poly.type
_entity_poly.pdbx_seq_one_letter_code
_entity_poly.pdbx_strand_id
1 'polypeptide(L)'
;MVHKGAGNTSSTCSCFTTLGAENFLARVSHCRLHSPSVHQPPTDYPSHPDTPRLARRHSAPTHHGTSPRGAEASTGSWNRMRRAEVAVVGAGAAGLVAARELLREGHAVAFFEKSGRTGGTWAYDPRADADPLGRDPASPGAVHGSLYASLRTNLPRELMGFSGFPMAGRVFAGDPRAFPGHREVLAFLDAFAEESGVAARVRLRAEVLRVAPLGQGERWAVAWRGEDGEVAEEVFDAVVVCNGHCTAPLVPKIRGIDKWRGKQIHSHNYRVPEPFRDQSVVVVGFAASGIDIAAEISRVAKEVHIAARYSEDRLGKIELYQNVWMHAEIDGIQDDGRVHFAEGSAVAADTILYCTGYRYHFPFLDLDGLTVDDNRVGPLYRHVFPPKYAPNLSFVGLPFKALELESKWVAAVLSGHTALPSEEGMMTAVREDYRRMEEAGRPKRHTHALWPEWVEYMNWLADQVGEPHLEARRRDVYDRVLKCIWSLDDRYRDRWEEEEESATVATLQRKGSICQASYRDSSR
;
A
#
# COMPACT_ATOMS: atom_id res chain seq x y z
N MET A 1 8.01 63.39 16.66
CA MET A 1 8.19 62.63 17.92
C MET A 1 7.28 61.42 17.89
N VAL A 2 7.89 60.24 18.12
CA VAL A 2 7.30 58.97 18.62
C VAL A 2 6.42 58.11 17.68
N HIS A 3 7.08 57.06 17.17
CA HIS A 3 6.75 55.62 17.11
C HIS A 3 5.32 55.09 17.37
N LYS A 4 4.92 54.15 16.50
CA LYS A 4 4.68 52.69 16.69
C LYS A 4 4.41 52.11 15.28
N GLY A 5 4.98 51.02 14.77
CA GLY A 5 5.46 49.78 15.37
C GLY A 5 4.69 48.63 14.70
N ALA A 6 5.06 48.25 13.47
CA ALA A 6 4.47 47.13 12.74
C ALA A 6 5.26 45.86 13.04
N GLY A 7 4.64 44.94 13.78
CA GLY A 7 5.17 43.62 14.07
C GLY A 7 4.98 42.69 12.88
N ASN A 8 6.11 42.26 12.32
CA ASN A 8 6.24 41.24 11.30
C ASN A 8 6.24 39.88 12.01
N THR A 9 5.21 39.05 11.83
CA THR A 9 5.24 37.65 12.28
C THR A 9 5.50 36.75 11.07
N SER A 10 6.75 36.31 10.99
CA SER A 10 7.22 35.25 10.10
C SER A 10 6.49 33.94 10.41
N SER A 11 5.58 33.53 9.53
CA SER A 11 5.04 32.16 9.54
C SER A 11 6.02 31.24 8.81
N THR A 12 6.88 30.56 9.58
CA THR A 12 7.74 29.48 9.09
C THR A 12 6.87 28.31 8.63
N CYS A 13 6.97 27.98 7.34
CA CYS A 13 6.22 26.94 6.66
C CYS A 13 6.75 25.56 7.07
N SER A 14 6.12 24.92 8.06
CA SER A 14 6.41 23.55 8.49
C SER A 14 5.54 22.55 7.71
N CYS A 15 6.15 21.89 6.73
CA CYS A 15 5.68 20.72 5.99
C CYS A 15 7.01 20.01 5.66
N PHE A 16 7.30 18.72 5.84
CA PHE A 16 6.62 17.46 5.60
C PHE A 16 7.34 16.41 6.47
N THR A 17 6.65 15.45 7.05
CA THR A 17 7.27 14.21 7.56
C THR A 17 6.41 12.99 7.25
N THR A 18 7.08 11.87 7.03
CA THR A 18 6.55 10.51 7.11
C THR A 18 6.92 10.00 8.50
N LEU A 19 6.05 10.24 9.48
CA LEU A 19 6.21 9.86 10.89
C LEU A 19 6.30 8.33 11.15
N GLY A 20 6.33 7.50 10.10
CA GLY A 20 6.39 6.04 10.22
C GLY A 20 7.81 5.45 10.32
N ALA A 21 8.86 6.18 9.94
CA ALA A 21 10.23 5.66 9.92
C ALA A 21 10.96 5.82 11.26
N GLU A 22 10.70 6.91 12.00
CA GLU A 22 11.39 7.22 13.27
C GLU A 22 11.03 6.22 14.38
N ASN A 23 9.75 5.84 14.49
CA ASN A 23 9.28 4.92 15.52
C ASN A 23 9.70 3.46 15.31
N PHE A 24 10.03 3.05 14.08
CA PHE A 24 10.51 1.69 13.81
C PHE A 24 11.99 1.52 14.18
N LEU A 25 12.82 2.54 13.95
CA LEU A 25 14.26 2.47 14.21
C LEU A 25 14.66 2.88 15.63
N ALA A 26 13.89 3.73 16.32
CA ALA A 26 14.13 4.07 17.73
C ALA A 26 14.09 2.84 18.66
N ARG A 27 13.40 1.76 18.26
CA ARG A 27 13.38 0.47 18.98
C ARG A 27 14.55 -0.47 18.64
N VAL A 28 15.36 -0.16 17.63
CA VAL A 28 16.43 -1.05 17.12
C VAL A 28 17.83 -0.55 17.50
N SER A 29 17.97 0.71 17.92
CA SER A 29 19.29 1.32 18.22
C SER A 29 19.85 1.09 19.64
N HIS A 30 19.24 0.25 20.48
CA HIS A 30 19.78 -0.11 21.81
C HIS A 30 19.95 -1.62 21.97
N CYS A 31 20.96 -2.16 21.29
CA CYS A 31 21.58 -3.44 21.66
C CYS A 31 23.07 -3.38 21.33
N ARG A 32 23.85 -2.70 22.19
CA ARG A 32 25.29 -2.96 22.33
C ARG A 32 25.56 -3.55 23.70
N LEU A 33 26.11 -4.76 23.66
CA LEU A 33 26.65 -5.59 24.72
C LEU A 33 27.32 -4.78 25.84
N HIS A 34 26.92 -4.97 27.08
CA HIS A 34 27.77 -4.92 28.29
C HIS A 34 27.13 -5.85 29.35
N SER A 35 27.83 -6.92 29.73
CA SER A 35 27.60 -7.64 30.99
C SER A 35 28.39 -6.92 32.10
N PRO A 36 27.90 -6.84 33.35
CA PRO A 36 28.39 -7.84 34.33
C PRO A 36 27.42 -8.23 35.49
N SER A 37 27.71 -9.42 36.02
CA SER A 37 27.64 -9.90 37.42
C SER A 37 26.35 -9.87 38.25
N VAL A 38 25.78 -11.07 38.40
CA VAL A 38 25.37 -11.77 39.64
C VAL A 38 25.29 -10.97 40.95
N HIS A 39 24.07 -10.89 41.51
CA HIS A 39 23.77 -11.11 42.92
C HIS A 39 22.30 -11.56 43.09
N GLN A 40 22.07 -12.64 43.83
CA GLN A 40 20.79 -13.18 44.30
C GLN A 40 20.71 -13.01 45.84
N PRO A 41 19.57 -13.29 46.53
CA PRO A 41 18.22 -12.70 46.51
C PRO A 41 17.85 -12.24 47.97
N PRO A 42 16.57 -12.02 48.41
CA PRO A 42 15.64 -13.12 48.76
C PRO A 42 14.11 -12.83 48.57
N THR A 43 13.36 -13.81 48.05
CA THR A 43 12.21 -14.55 48.64
C THR A 43 11.05 -13.76 49.26
N ASP A 44 9.85 -13.91 48.69
CA ASP A 44 8.73 -14.67 49.29
C ASP A 44 7.44 -14.48 48.47
N TYR A 45 6.75 -15.57 48.13
CA TYR A 45 5.37 -15.89 48.54
C TYR A 45 4.91 -17.24 47.90
N PRO A 46 4.04 -18.02 48.58
CA PRO A 46 3.89 -19.47 48.38
C PRO A 46 2.81 -19.91 47.38
N SER A 47 3.17 -20.96 46.61
CA SER A 47 2.49 -22.26 46.36
C SER A 47 0.95 -22.34 46.49
N HIS A 48 0.19 -22.64 45.41
CA HIS A 48 -0.10 -23.98 44.83
C HIS A 48 -1.14 -24.79 45.65
N PRO A 49 -1.62 -25.97 45.20
CA PRO A 49 -2.18 -26.40 43.90
C PRO A 49 -3.43 -27.33 44.11
N ASP A 50 -4.13 -27.82 43.10
CA ASP A 50 -4.01 -29.15 42.41
C ASP A 50 -5.46 -29.69 42.29
N THR A 51 -5.94 -30.26 41.19
CA THR A 51 -5.73 -31.66 40.81
C THR A 51 -6.50 -32.01 39.51
N PRO A 52 -6.16 -33.14 38.84
CA PRO A 52 -6.74 -33.55 37.55
C PRO A 52 -7.44 -34.95 37.55
N ARG A 53 -8.02 -35.29 36.38
CA ARG A 53 -8.22 -36.64 35.74
C ARG A 53 -9.52 -37.48 35.91
N LEU A 54 -10.17 -37.67 34.75
CA LEU A 54 -10.59 -38.93 34.04
C LEU A 54 -11.67 -39.91 34.58
N ALA A 55 -12.71 -40.11 33.72
CA ALA A 55 -13.10 -41.38 33.04
C ALA A 55 -14.53 -41.96 33.21
N ARG A 56 -15.15 -42.19 32.03
CA ARG A 56 -16.04 -43.28 31.54
C ARG A 56 -17.44 -43.56 32.13
N ARG A 57 -18.43 -43.36 31.22
CA ARG A 57 -19.65 -44.13 30.83
C ARG A 57 -20.30 -45.12 31.82
N HIS A 58 -21.64 -45.03 31.98
CA HIS A 58 -22.62 -46.10 31.65
C HIS A 58 -24.10 -45.63 31.77
N SER A 59 -24.91 -46.03 30.78
CA SER A 59 -26.37 -46.36 30.76
C SER A 59 -27.47 -45.45 31.35
N ALA A 60 -28.52 -45.25 30.53
CA ALA A 60 -29.81 -44.63 30.82
C ALA A 60 -30.70 -45.44 31.79
N PRO A 61 -31.79 -44.85 32.33
CA PRO A 61 -33.10 -45.12 31.72
C PRO A 61 -34.08 -43.92 31.64
N THR A 62 -35.11 -44.17 30.84
CA THR A 62 -36.24 -43.34 30.39
C THR A 62 -37.17 -42.79 31.47
N HIS A 63 -37.67 -41.56 31.29
CA HIS A 63 -38.96 -41.14 31.84
C HIS A 63 -39.73 -40.22 30.87
N HIS A 64 -40.99 -40.59 30.62
CA HIS A 64 -42.00 -39.84 29.89
C HIS A 64 -42.41 -38.57 30.65
N GLY A 65 -42.51 -37.44 29.93
CA GLY A 65 -43.05 -36.18 30.44
C GLY A 65 -43.59 -35.31 29.30
N THR A 66 -44.91 -35.30 29.19
CA THR A 66 -45.83 -34.42 28.44
C THR A 66 -45.28 -33.07 27.94
N SER A 67 -45.42 -32.83 26.62
CA SER A 67 -45.25 -31.52 25.97
C SER A 67 -46.63 -30.84 25.79
N PRO A 68 -46.80 -29.56 26.15
CA PRO A 68 -47.82 -28.70 25.58
C PRO A 68 -47.29 -27.94 24.36
N ARG A 69 -48.21 -27.81 23.40
CA ARG A 69 -48.14 -27.15 22.09
C ARG A 69 -47.60 -25.72 22.13
N GLY A 70 -46.97 -25.33 21.02
CA GLY A 70 -47.27 -24.05 20.37
C GLY A 70 -46.18 -22.98 20.43
N ALA A 71 -45.16 -23.12 19.57
CA ALA A 71 -44.51 -21.96 18.96
C ALA A 71 -44.19 -22.35 17.53
N GLU A 72 -44.99 -21.86 16.58
CA GLU A 72 -44.68 -21.92 15.16
C GLU A 72 -43.33 -21.23 14.96
N ALA A 73 -42.31 -22.02 14.63
CA ALA A 73 -41.08 -21.50 14.08
C ALA A 73 -41.42 -20.92 12.72
N SER A 74 -41.42 -19.59 12.61
CA SER A 74 -41.39 -18.90 11.33
C SER A 74 -40.18 -19.42 10.58
N THR A 75 -40.41 -20.21 9.55
CA THR A 75 -39.39 -20.63 8.61
C THR A 75 -38.81 -19.36 8.00
N GLY A 76 -37.60 -19.01 8.45
CA GLY A 76 -36.87 -17.84 7.99
C GLY A 76 -36.86 -17.84 6.46
N SER A 77 -37.32 -16.73 5.89
CA SER A 77 -37.04 -16.37 4.52
C SER A 77 -35.53 -16.55 4.31
N TRP A 78 -35.14 -17.50 3.47
CA TRP A 78 -33.81 -17.52 2.90
C TRP A 78 -33.65 -16.16 2.19
N ASN A 79 -32.92 -15.25 2.83
CA ASN A 79 -32.71 -13.91 2.32
C ASN A 79 -32.08 -14.07 0.93
N ARG A 80 -32.85 -13.76 -0.12
CA ARG A 80 -32.38 -13.94 -1.50
C ARG A 80 -31.24 -12.95 -1.69
N MET A 81 -30.00 -13.45 -1.83
CA MET A 81 -28.82 -12.62 -2.14
C MET A 81 -29.17 -11.60 -3.22
N ARG A 82 -28.86 -10.32 -2.97
CA ARG A 82 -29.14 -9.27 -3.93
C ARG A 82 -28.10 -9.33 -5.05
N ARG A 83 -28.53 -9.66 -6.26
CA ARG A 83 -27.73 -9.43 -7.46
C ARG A 83 -27.77 -7.94 -7.82
N ALA A 84 -26.61 -7.38 -8.19
CA ALA A 84 -26.45 -5.99 -8.60
C ALA A 84 -25.67 -5.92 -9.92
N GLU A 85 -25.93 -4.90 -10.71
CA GLU A 85 -25.10 -4.53 -11.87
C GLU A 85 -24.05 -3.52 -11.43
N VAL A 86 -22.78 -3.90 -11.53
CA VAL A 86 -21.66 -3.17 -10.94
C VAL A 86 -20.67 -2.74 -12.02
N ALA A 87 -20.39 -1.44 -12.08
CA ALA A 87 -19.28 -0.91 -12.86
C ALA A 87 -17.99 -0.99 -12.03
N VAL A 88 -16.91 -1.51 -12.61
CA VAL A 88 -15.57 -1.42 -12.02
C VAL A 88 -14.72 -0.51 -12.91
N VAL A 89 -14.01 0.43 -12.31
CA VAL A 89 -13.20 1.44 -13.03
C VAL A 89 -11.72 1.12 -12.87
N GLY A 90 -11.10 0.56 -13.91
CA GLY A 90 -9.65 0.28 -14.02
C GLY A 90 -9.29 -1.21 -13.83
N ALA A 91 -8.62 -1.80 -14.82
CA ALA A 91 -8.23 -3.22 -14.85
C ALA A 91 -6.78 -3.49 -14.44
N GLY A 92 -6.33 -2.79 -13.40
CA GLY A 92 -5.15 -3.16 -12.61
C GLY A 92 -5.45 -4.28 -11.61
N ALA A 93 -4.45 -4.63 -10.78
CA ALA A 93 -4.59 -5.68 -9.77
C ALA A 93 -5.83 -5.50 -8.86
N ALA A 94 -6.12 -4.26 -8.44
CA ALA A 94 -7.27 -3.91 -7.62
C ALA A 94 -8.61 -4.23 -8.32
N GLY A 95 -8.79 -3.79 -9.56
CA GLY A 95 -10.01 -4.05 -10.29
C GLY A 95 -10.17 -5.52 -10.70
N LEU A 96 -9.07 -6.20 -11.05
CA LEU A 96 -9.10 -7.62 -11.38
C LEU A 96 -9.63 -8.45 -10.20
N VAL A 97 -9.11 -8.21 -8.99
CA VAL A 97 -9.57 -8.93 -7.79
C VAL A 97 -10.98 -8.49 -7.37
N ALA A 98 -11.32 -7.19 -7.49
CA ALA A 98 -12.68 -6.70 -7.25
C ALA A 98 -13.71 -7.38 -8.16
N ALA A 99 -13.43 -7.46 -9.47
CA ALA A 99 -14.29 -8.13 -10.43
C ALA A 99 -14.45 -9.63 -10.10
N ARG A 100 -13.36 -10.33 -9.74
CA ARG A 100 -13.43 -11.75 -9.32
C ARG A 100 -14.37 -11.94 -8.12
N GLU A 101 -14.22 -11.13 -7.07
CA GLU A 101 -15.05 -11.27 -5.86
C GLU A 101 -16.51 -10.90 -6.13
N LEU A 102 -16.78 -9.84 -6.91
CA LEU A 102 -18.14 -9.49 -7.33
C LEU A 102 -18.81 -10.64 -8.10
N LEU A 103 -18.08 -11.30 -9.00
CA LEU A 103 -18.60 -12.45 -9.76
C LEU A 103 -18.86 -13.67 -8.86
N ARG A 104 -17.97 -13.95 -7.90
CA ARG A 104 -18.14 -15.04 -6.92
C ARG A 104 -19.38 -14.83 -6.06
N GLU A 105 -19.68 -13.59 -5.75
CA GLU A 105 -20.86 -13.18 -4.98
C GLU A 105 -22.15 -13.11 -5.81
N GLY A 106 -22.07 -13.38 -7.12
CA GLY A 106 -23.23 -13.47 -8.01
C GLY A 106 -23.67 -12.14 -8.64
N HIS A 107 -22.87 -11.08 -8.53
CA HIS A 107 -23.13 -9.80 -9.19
C HIS A 107 -22.83 -9.86 -10.70
N ALA A 108 -23.50 -8.99 -11.47
CA ALA A 108 -23.12 -8.71 -12.85
C ALA A 108 -22.08 -7.59 -12.86
N VAL A 109 -21.03 -7.73 -13.68
CA VAL A 109 -19.90 -6.80 -13.70
C VAL A 109 -19.65 -6.31 -15.12
N ALA A 110 -19.63 -4.99 -15.29
CA ALA A 110 -19.05 -4.31 -16.45
C ALA A 110 -17.75 -3.64 -16.03
N PHE A 111 -16.69 -3.86 -16.78
CA PHE A 111 -15.35 -3.48 -16.37
C PHE A 111 -14.70 -2.57 -17.40
N PHE A 112 -14.29 -1.37 -17.00
CA PHE A 112 -13.78 -0.35 -17.91
C PHE A 112 -12.29 -0.15 -17.71
N GLU A 113 -11.51 -0.30 -18.78
CA GLU A 113 -10.06 -0.11 -18.78
C GLU A 113 -9.64 0.85 -19.88
N LYS A 114 -8.95 1.93 -19.50
CA LYS A 114 -8.49 2.97 -20.43
C LYS A 114 -7.49 2.43 -21.45
N SER A 115 -6.60 1.53 -21.04
CA SER A 115 -5.54 1.02 -21.90
C SER A 115 -6.01 -0.14 -22.78
N GLY A 116 -5.15 -0.54 -23.72
CA GLY A 116 -5.41 -1.67 -24.62
C GLY A 116 -5.16 -3.05 -23.97
N ARG A 117 -4.92 -3.14 -22.65
CA ARG A 117 -4.72 -4.41 -21.94
C ARG A 117 -4.99 -4.31 -20.44
N THR A 118 -5.12 -5.44 -19.77
CA THR A 118 -5.14 -5.53 -18.30
C THR A 118 -3.74 -5.39 -17.69
N GLY A 119 -3.69 -5.19 -16.37
CA GLY A 119 -2.47 -5.20 -15.56
C GLY A 119 -2.19 -3.88 -14.84
N GLY A 120 -2.77 -2.77 -15.31
CA GLY A 120 -2.58 -1.43 -14.73
C GLY A 120 -1.10 -1.05 -14.68
N THR A 121 -0.60 -0.65 -13.51
CA THR A 121 0.83 -0.34 -13.30
C THR A 121 1.77 -1.41 -13.84
N TRP A 122 1.42 -2.70 -13.76
CA TRP A 122 2.31 -3.79 -14.16
C TRP A 122 2.50 -3.94 -15.66
N ALA A 123 1.68 -3.26 -16.47
CA ALA A 123 1.86 -3.17 -17.91
C ALA A 123 2.92 -2.10 -18.24
N TYR A 124 4.20 -2.51 -18.24
CA TYR A 124 5.32 -1.62 -18.57
C TYR A 124 5.15 -0.97 -19.96
N ASP A 125 5.29 0.36 -19.99
CA ASP A 125 5.32 1.17 -21.19
C ASP A 125 6.67 1.88 -21.29
N PRO A 126 7.48 1.66 -22.34
CA PRO A 126 8.78 2.32 -22.48
C PRO A 126 8.67 3.83 -22.77
N ARG A 127 7.49 4.33 -23.11
CA ARG A 127 7.27 5.77 -23.33
C ARG A 127 7.24 6.51 -21.99
N ALA A 128 7.60 7.78 -22.04
CA ALA A 128 7.43 8.75 -20.95
C ALA A 128 6.58 9.92 -21.47
N ASP A 129 5.98 10.66 -20.54
CA ASP A 129 5.22 11.86 -20.88
C ASP A 129 6.11 12.91 -21.55
N ALA A 130 5.49 13.75 -22.39
CA ALA A 130 6.18 14.87 -23.02
C ALA A 130 6.65 15.92 -21.98
N ASP A 131 5.87 16.13 -20.91
CA ASP A 131 6.32 16.88 -19.73
C ASP A 131 7.13 15.94 -18.82
N PRO A 132 8.44 16.16 -18.62
CA PRO A 132 9.26 15.32 -17.73
C PRO A 132 8.75 15.27 -16.28
N LEU A 133 7.93 16.23 -15.86
CA LEU A 133 7.33 16.30 -14.54
C LEU A 133 5.92 15.68 -14.47
N GLY A 134 5.37 15.24 -15.60
CA GLY A 134 4.08 14.55 -15.70
C GLY A 134 2.93 15.32 -15.07
N ARG A 135 2.94 16.67 -15.17
CA ARG A 135 1.99 17.50 -14.42
C ARG A 135 0.54 17.32 -14.85
N ASP A 136 0.32 16.94 -16.10
CA ASP A 136 -1.00 16.68 -16.69
C ASP A 136 -1.16 15.21 -17.09
N PRO A 137 -1.75 14.36 -16.23
CA PRO A 137 -1.99 12.94 -16.51
C PRO A 137 -3.10 12.71 -17.55
N ALA A 138 -3.80 13.76 -17.99
CA ALA A 138 -4.82 13.70 -19.04
C ALA A 138 -4.28 14.15 -20.42
N SER A 139 -3.02 14.61 -20.49
CA SER A 139 -2.43 15.09 -21.73
C SER A 139 -2.41 13.99 -22.82
N PRO A 140 -2.56 14.33 -24.11
CA PRO A 140 -2.50 13.36 -25.18
C PRO A 140 -1.16 12.60 -25.18
N GLY A 141 -1.24 11.27 -25.10
CA GLY A 141 -0.07 10.41 -25.01
C GLY A 141 0.49 10.20 -23.61
N ALA A 142 -0.14 10.77 -22.56
CA ALA A 142 0.23 10.52 -21.17
C ALA A 142 0.21 9.02 -20.84
N VAL A 143 1.22 8.58 -20.11
CA VAL A 143 1.39 7.17 -19.73
C VAL A 143 0.75 6.93 -18.35
N HIS A 144 -0.01 5.86 -18.20
CA HIS A 144 -0.62 5.54 -16.91
C HIS A 144 0.41 4.95 -15.92
N GLY A 145 1.25 4.02 -16.40
CA GLY A 145 2.18 3.26 -15.59
C GLY A 145 3.48 4.00 -15.29
N SER A 146 4.03 3.75 -14.10
CA SER A 146 5.27 4.37 -13.59
C SER A 146 6.44 3.39 -13.48
N LEU A 147 6.36 2.23 -14.14
CA LEU A 147 7.42 1.23 -14.09
C LEU A 147 8.62 1.64 -14.95
N TYR A 148 9.80 1.21 -14.52
CA TYR A 148 11.05 1.25 -15.27
C TYR A 148 11.48 -0.15 -15.69
N ALA A 149 12.31 -0.22 -16.73
CA ALA A 149 12.57 -1.43 -17.50
C ALA A 149 13.12 -2.58 -16.65
N SER A 150 13.95 -2.26 -15.66
CA SER A 150 14.65 -3.22 -14.79
C SER A 150 13.89 -3.55 -13.50
N LEU A 151 12.73 -2.93 -13.26
CA LEU A 151 12.03 -3.05 -11.97
C LEU A 151 11.80 -4.51 -11.59
N ARG A 152 12.25 -4.84 -10.38
CA ARG A 152 11.91 -6.06 -9.66
C ARG A 152 10.93 -5.74 -8.55
N THR A 153 10.16 -6.73 -8.13
CA THR A 153 9.27 -6.56 -6.99
C THR A 153 10.07 -6.15 -5.76
N ASN A 154 9.48 -5.31 -4.92
CA ASN A 154 10.04 -4.97 -3.61
C ASN A 154 9.54 -5.91 -2.50
N LEU A 155 8.54 -6.74 -2.82
CA LEU A 155 8.03 -7.83 -1.98
C LEU A 155 8.37 -9.19 -2.63
N PRO A 156 8.61 -10.24 -1.82
CA PRO A 156 8.78 -11.58 -2.35
C PRO A 156 7.44 -12.07 -2.92
N ARG A 157 7.49 -12.91 -3.95
CA ARG A 157 6.33 -13.47 -4.65
C ARG A 157 5.35 -14.18 -3.70
N GLU A 158 5.84 -14.69 -2.57
CA GLU A 158 5.05 -15.30 -1.50
C GLU A 158 3.98 -14.35 -0.92
N LEU A 159 4.26 -13.04 -0.89
CA LEU A 159 3.35 -12.04 -0.36
C LEU A 159 2.39 -11.47 -1.41
N MET A 160 2.63 -11.73 -2.70
CA MET A 160 1.97 -11.03 -3.82
C MET A 160 0.79 -11.81 -4.43
N GLY A 161 0.60 -13.08 -4.06
CA GLY A 161 -0.52 -13.89 -4.54
C GLY A 161 -1.87 -13.54 -3.88
N PHE A 162 -2.94 -13.87 -4.58
CA PHE A 162 -4.32 -13.80 -4.08
C PHE A 162 -4.74 -15.15 -3.48
N SER A 163 -5.71 -15.15 -2.56
CA SER A 163 -6.28 -16.40 -2.04
C SER A 163 -6.92 -17.21 -3.16
N GLY A 164 -6.62 -18.51 -3.18
CA GLY A 164 -7.01 -19.43 -4.25
C GLY A 164 -6.21 -19.27 -5.56
N PHE A 165 -5.29 -18.30 -5.66
CA PHE A 165 -4.42 -18.12 -6.82
C PHE A 165 -3.03 -17.59 -6.38
N PRO A 166 -2.19 -18.46 -5.81
CA PRO A 166 -0.89 -18.05 -5.29
C PRO A 166 0.08 -17.70 -6.43
N MET A 167 0.96 -16.74 -6.20
CA MET A 167 2.15 -16.51 -7.04
C MET A 167 3.34 -17.36 -6.59
N ALA A 168 3.35 -17.80 -5.32
CA ALA A 168 4.35 -18.69 -4.76
C ALA A 168 4.34 -20.07 -5.47
N GLY A 169 5.53 -20.63 -5.72
CA GLY A 169 5.68 -21.97 -6.30
C GLY A 169 5.25 -22.11 -7.76
N ARG A 170 4.89 -21.02 -8.44
CA ARG A 170 4.51 -20.99 -9.86
C ARG A 170 5.44 -20.06 -10.62
N VAL A 171 5.55 -20.23 -11.93
CA VAL A 171 6.32 -19.34 -12.81
C VAL A 171 5.48 -19.02 -14.04
N PHE A 172 5.33 -17.74 -14.38
CA PHE A 172 4.38 -17.27 -15.40
C PHE A 172 5.07 -16.72 -16.66
N ALA A 173 6.20 -16.03 -16.51
CA ALA A 173 6.99 -15.43 -17.60
C ALA A 173 8.47 -15.88 -17.58
N GLY A 174 8.76 -17.03 -16.96
CA GLY A 174 10.10 -17.61 -16.90
C GLY A 174 11.01 -16.99 -15.84
N ASP A 175 10.49 -16.22 -14.89
CA ASP A 175 11.26 -15.63 -13.79
C ASP A 175 10.98 -16.36 -12.46
N PRO A 176 11.83 -17.32 -12.06
CA PRO A 176 11.60 -18.12 -10.85
C PRO A 176 12.00 -17.39 -9.56
N ARG A 177 12.67 -16.24 -9.63
CA ARG A 177 13.26 -15.56 -8.45
C ARG A 177 12.21 -15.25 -7.38
N ALA A 178 12.63 -15.22 -6.12
CA ALA A 178 11.79 -14.77 -5.01
C ALA A 178 11.26 -13.34 -5.22
N PHE A 179 12.10 -12.46 -5.79
CA PHE A 179 11.75 -11.09 -6.20
C PHE A 179 11.88 -10.96 -7.73
N PRO A 180 10.84 -11.36 -8.48
CA PRO A 180 10.91 -11.38 -9.93
C PRO A 180 10.78 -9.98 -10.54
N GLY A 181 11.01 -9.87 -11.84
CA GLY A 181 10.78 -8.67 -12.64
C GLY A 181 9.29 -8.40 -12.87
N HIS A 182 8.95 -7.16 -13.24
CA HIS A 182 7.57 -6.74 -13.51
C HIS A 182 6.82 -7.60 -14.54
N ARG A 183 7.51 -8.17 -15.53
CA ARG A 183 6.91 -9.05 -16.55
C ARG A 183 6.31 -10.32 -15.97
N GLU A 184 6.91 -10.88 -14.91
CA GLU A 184 6.37 -12.05 -14.19
C GLU A 184 5.07 -11.70 -13.47
N VAL A 185 5.02 -10.51 -12.85
CA VAL A 185 3.81 -10.04 -12.16
C VAL A 185 2.69 -9.75 -13.16
N LEU A 186 3.01 -9.15 -14.30
CA LEU A 186 2.04 -8.94 -15.37
C LEU A 186 1.47 -10.27 -15.88
N ALA A 187 2.33 -11.26 -16.16
CA ALA A 187 1.88 -12.58 -16.59
C ALA A 187 1.07 -13.33 -15.52
N PHE A 188 1.41 -13.14 -14.23
CA PHE A 188 0.59 -13.60 -13.11
C PHE A 188 -0.81 -12.98 -13.13
N LEU A 189 -0.92 -11.66 -13.34
CA LEU A 189 -2.20 -10.96 -13.41
C LEU A 189 -3.02 -11.34 -14.65
N ASP A 190 -2.37 -11.55 -15.80
CA ASP A 190 -3.02 -12.04 -17.01
C ASP A 190 -3.59 -13.46 -16.76
N ALA A 191 -2.80 -14.37 -16.19
CA ALA A 191 -3.27 -15.71 -15.83
C ALA A 191 -4.39 -15.69 -14.78
N PHE A 192 -4.31 -14.79 -13.81
CA PHE A 192 -5.38 -14.58 -12.82
C PHE A 192 -6.68 -14.12 -13.48
N ALA A 193 -6.60 -13.17 -14.41
CA ALA A 193 -7.75 -12.63 -15.12
C ALA A 193 -8.47 -13.70 -15.95
N GLU A 194 -7.70 -14.56 -16.63
CA GLU A 194 -8.22 -15.69 -17.42
C GLU A 194 -8.88 -16.75 -16.54
N GLU A 195 -8.18 -17.27 -15.52
CA GLU A 195 -8.70 -18.35 -14.65
C GLU A 195 -9.92 -17.90 -13.84
N SER A 196 -10.00 -16.60 -13.51
CA SER A 196 -11.14 -16.02 -12.80
C SER A 196 -12.33 -15.69 -13.72
N GLY A 197 -12.20 -15.85 -15.03
CA GLY A 197 -13.23 -15.46 -16.02
C GLY A 197 -13.45 -13.95 -16.12
N VAL A 198 -12.54 -13.14 -15.58
CA VAL A 198 -12.62 -11.67 -15.59
C VAL A 198 -12.19 -11.10 -16.93
N ALA A 199 -11.19 -11.70 -17.59
CA ALA A 199 -10.61 -11.21 -18.84
C ALA A 199 -11.68 -10.93 -19.92
N ALA A 200 -12.62 -11.86 -20.10
CA ALA A 200 -13.71 -11.75 -21.08
C ALA A 200 -14.75 -10.65 -20.78
N ARG A 201 -14.72 -10.04 -19.58
CA ARG A 201 -15.63 -8.97 -19.15
C ARG A 201 -15.00 -7.57 -19.24
N VAL A 202 -13.69 -7.49 -19.52
CA VAL A 202 -12.97 -6.21 -19.60
C VAL A 202 -13.27 -5.54 -20.93
N ARG A 203 -13.82 -4.34 -20.85
CA ARG A 203 -13.91 -3.40 -21.97
C ARG A 203 -12.60 -2.61 -22.01
N LEU A 204 -11.68 -3.08 -22.84
CA LEU A 204 -10.42 -2.40 -23.10
C LEU A 204 -10.66 -1.14 -23.93
N ARG A 205 -9.75 -0.17 -23.82
CA ARG A 205 -9.85 1.13 -24.51
C ARG A 205 -11.17 1.86 -24.22
N ALA A 206 -11.68 1.67 -23.01
CA ALA A 206 -12.88 2.29 -22.50
C ALA A 206 -12.51 3.22 -21.33
N GLU A 207 -12.30 4.49 -21.65
CA GLU A 207 -11.92 5.49 -20.65
C GLU A 207 -13.16 6.06 -19.96
N VAL A 208 -13.29 5.84 -18.65
CA VAL A 208 -14.36 6.47 -17.85
C VAL A 208 -14.09 7.97 -17.73
N LEU A 209 -15.07 8.76 -18.19
CA LEU A 209 -15.00 10.22 -18.21
C LEU A 209 -15.80 10.86 -17.07
N ARG A 210 -16.91 10.22 -16.66
CA ARG A 210 -17.77 10.72 -15.59
C ARG A 210 -18.51 9.58 -14.91
N VAL A 211 -18.61 9.67 -13.59
CA VAL A 211 -19.45 8.83 -12.75
C VAL A 211 -20.35 9.75 -11.92
N ALA A 212 -21.65 9.68 -12.14
CA ALA A 212 -22.62 10.57 -11.49
C ALA A 212 -23.74 9.78 -10.82
N PRO A 213 -24.16 10.16 -9.59
CA PRO A 213 -25.28 9.53 -8.92
C PRO A 213 -26.59 9.89 -9.63
N LEU A 214 -27.50 8.94 -9.70
CA LEU A 214 -28.90 9.15 -10.05
C LEU A 214 -29.70 9.11 -8.75
N GLY A 215 -30.57 10.10 -8.54
CA GLY A 215 -31.31 10.25 -7.29
C GLY A 215 -30.39 10.67 -6.14
N GLN A 216 -30.46 9.96 -5.02
CA GLN A 216 -29.57 10.13 -3.87
C GLN A 216 -28.33 9.21 -3.92
N GLY A 217 -28.10 8.52 -5.04
CA GLY A 217 -26.98 7.59 -5.22
C GLY A 217 -27.39 6.12 -5.20
N GLU A 218 -28.68 5.82 -5.38
CA GLU A 218 -29.19 4.46 -5.47
C GLU A 218 -28.73 3.75 -6.75
N ARG A 219 -28.45 4.53 -7.80
CA ARG A 219 -27.90 4.10 -9.10
C ARG A 219 -26.92 5.13 -9.64
N TRP A 220 -26.14 4.74 -10.63
CA TRP A 220 -25.00 5.53 -11.13
C TRP A 220 -24.96 5.53 -12.65
N ALA A 221 -24.88 6.72 -13.24
CA ALA A 221 -24.59 6.88 -14.66
C ALA A 221 -23.07 6.94 -14.85
N VAL A 222 -22.54 6.04 -15.68
CA VAL A 222 -21.12 5.94 -16.01
C VAL A 222 -20.95 6.27 -17.49
N ALA A 223 -20.39 7.45 -17.77
CA ALA A 223 -20.03 7.87 -19.11
C ALA A 223 -18.59 7.47 -19.42
N TRP A 224 -18.38 6.83 -20.56
CA TRP A 224 -17.08 6.33 -20.98
C TRP A 224 -16.87 6.55 -22.47
N ARG A 225 -15.61 6.72 -22.87
CA ARG A 225 -15.19 6.91 -24.26
C ARG A 225 -14.54 5.65 -24.81
N GLY A 226 -15.02 5.18 -25.95
CA GLY A 226 -14.47 4.03 -26.67
C GLY A 226 -13.25 4.38 -27.52
N GLU A 227 -12.68 3.36 -28.17
CA GLU A 227 -11.54 3.51 -29.09
C GLU A 227 -11.87 4.36 -30.33
N ASP A 228 -13.13 4.33 -30.78
CA ASP A 228 -13.64 5.16 -31.86
C ASP A 228 -13.80 6.64 -31.48
N GLY A 229 -13.62 6.97 -30.19
CA GLY A 229 -13.80 8.31 -29.65
C GLY A 229 -15.25 8.63 -29.27
N GLU A 230 -16.19 7.72 -29.54
CA GLU A 230 -17.60 7.88 -29.18
C GLU A 230 -17.79 7.76 -27.67
N VAL A 231 -18.73 8.54 -27.14
CA VAL A 231 -19.06 8.55 -25.72
C VAL A 231 -20.37 7.81 -25.53
N ALA A 232 -20.31 6.74 -24.75
CA ALA A 232 -21.49 5.99 -24.30
C ALA A 232 -21.74 6.25 -22.81
N GLU A 233 -22.99 6.07 -22.40
CA GLU A 233 -23.39 6.12 -20.99
C GLU A 233 -24.24 4.91 -20.64
N GLU A 234 -23.91 4.28 -19.51
CA GLU A 234 -24.63 3.12 -18.97
C GLU A 234 -24.97 3.36 -17.50
N VAL A 235 -26.08 2.77 -17.05
CA VAL A 235 -26.54 2.89 -15.66
C VAL A 235 -26.25 1.61 -14.91
N PHE A 236 -25.71 1.75 -13.69
CA PHE A 236 -25.35 0.65 -12.81
C PHE A 236 -25.99 0.83 -11.44
N ASP A 237 -26.18 -0.28 -10.72
CA ASP A 237 -26.56 -0.24 -9.32
C ASP A 237 -25.42 0.28 -8.45
N ALA A 238 -24.17 -0.08 -8.75
CA ALA A 238 -23.02 0.32 -7.98
C ALA A 238 -21.76 0.56 -8.84
N VAL A 239 -20.80 1.31 -8.29
CA VAL A 239 -19.50 1.60 -8.89
C VAL A 239 -18.38 1.30 -7.90
N VAL A 240 -17.39 0.52 -8.33
CA VAL A 240 -16.15 0.25 -7.59
C VAL A 240 -14.98 0.93 -8.29
N VAL A 241 -14.36 1.88 -7.61
CA VAL A 241 -13.27 2.70 -8.15
C VAL A 241 -11.93 2.03 -7.86
N CYS A 242 -11.24 1.60 -8.93
CA CYS A 242 -9.99 0.85 -8.90
C CYS A 242 -8.90 1.46 -9.81
N ASN A 243 -8.96 2.77 -10.07
CA ASN A 243 -8.13 3.44 -11.08
C ASN A 243 -6.66 3.66 -10.67
N GLY A 244 -6.27 3.25 -9.46
CA GLY A 244 -4.92 3.40 -8.94
C GLY A 244 -4.57 4.83 -8.55
N HIS A 245 -3.37 4.99 -7.97
CA HIS A 245 -2.90 6.27 -7.43
C HIS A 245 -1.38 6.49 -7.63
N CYS A 246 -0.76 5.77 -8.57
CA CYS A 246 0.66 5.88 -8.91
C CYS A 246 0.86 6.44 -10.32
N THR A 247 0.07 7.45 -10.70
CA THR A 247 0.10 8.09 -12.03
C THR A 247 0.30 9.60 -11.90
N ALA A 248 -0.56 10.31 -11.15
CA ALA A 248 -0.47 11.77 -11.01
C ALA A 248 0.69 12.17 -10.06
N PRO A 249 1.79 12.76 -10.56
CA PRO A 249 2.97 13.08 -9.76
C PRO A 249 2.73 14.12 -8.66
N LEU A 250 3.46 13.99 -7.55
CA LEU A 250 3.60 15.04 -6.54
C LEU A 250 4.94 15.75 -6.72
N VAL A 251 4.95 16.94 -7.31
CA VAL A 251 6.18 17.73 -7.51
C VAL A 251 6.26 18.85 -6.46
N PRO A 252 7.28 18.85 -5.58
CA PRO A 252 7.41 19.87 -4.55
C PRO A 252 7.83 21.23 -5.14
N LYS A 253 7.48 22.31 -4.44
CA LYS A 253 8.04 23.64 -4.73
C LYS A 253 9.39 23.76 -4.03
N ILE A 254 10.43 24.10 -4.79
CA ILE A 254 11.78 24.37 -4.28
C ILE A 254 12.09 25.85 -4.48
N ARG A 255 12.61 26.53 -3.45
CA ARG A 255 12.99 27.94 -3.55
C ARG A 255 14.07 28.11 -4.63
N GLY A 256 13.88 29.05 -5.56
CA GLY A 256 14.86 29.34 -6.62
C GLY A 256 14.83 28.38 -7.81
N ILE A 257 13.96 27.37 -7.82
CA ILE A 257 13.89 26.36 -8.90
C ILE A 257 13.61 26.97 -10.28
N ASP A 258 12.86 28.07 -10.35
CA ASP A 258 12.49 28.74 -11.61
C ASP A 258 13.70 29.34 -12.35
N LYS A 259 14.79 29.61 -11.63
CA LYS A 259 16.05 30.13 -12.21
C LYS A 259 17.06 29.03 -12.53
N TRP A 260 16.81 27.81 -12.07
CA TRP A 260 17.73 26.69 -12.24
C TRP A 260 17.68 26.17 -13.68
N ARG A 261 18.85 25.93 -14.28
CA ARG A 261 18.98 25.53 -15.68
C ARG A 261 19.14 24.03 -15.89
N GLY A 262 19.26 23.26 -14.82
CA GLY A 262 19.35 21.81 -14.90
C GLY A 262 18.01 21.16 -15.25
N LYS A 263 18.05 19.85 -15.48
CA LYS A 263 16.90 19.05 -15.87
C LYS A 263 16.08 18.67 -14.65
N GLN A 264 14.76 18.74 -14.78
CA GLN A 264 13.81 18.28 -13.76
C GLN A 264 13.03 17.11 -14.33
N ILE A 265 12.91 16.01 -13.59
CA ILE A 265 12.13 14.83 -13.99
C ILE A 265 11.45 14.22 -12.77
N HIS A 266 10.22 13.73 -12.92
CA HIS A 266 9.57 12.93 -11.88
C HIS A 266 9.80 11.44 -12.13
N SER A 267 9.87 10.64 -11.06
CA SER A 267 10.04 9.18 -11.13
C SER A 267 8.98 8.47 -11.97
N HIS A 268 7.81 9.08 -12.15
CA HIS A 268 6.77 8.65 -13.10
C HIS A 268 7.31 8.45 -14.52
N ASN A 269 8.24 9.32 -14.95
CA ASN A 269 8.83 9.34 -16.29
C ASN A 269 10.21 8.66 -16.36
N TYR A 270 10.70 8.11 -15.25
CA TYR A 270 11.93 7.32 -15.26
C TYR A 270 11.67 5.96 -15.91
N ARG A 271 12.55 5.56 -16.84
CA ARG A 271 12.44 4.28 -17.57
C ARG A 271 13.70 3.44 -17.54
N VAL A 272 14.84 4.08 -17.72
CA VAL A 272 16.14 3.43 -17.85
C VAL A 272 17.23 4.38 -17.33
N PRO A 273 18.38 3.86 -16.86
CA PRO A 273 19.43 4.69 -16.26
C PRO A 273 20.33 5.39 -17.29
N GLU A 274 20.45 4.90 -18.53
CA GLU A 274 21.42 5.40 -19.51
C GLU A 274 21.38 6.92 -19.78
N PRO A 275 20.21 7.60 -19.79
CA PRO A 275 20.13 9.05 -19.93
C PRO A 275 20.82 9.86 -18.82
N PHE A 276 21.16 9.22 -17.69
CA PHE A 276 21.84 9.81 -16.54
C PHE A 276 23.35 9.53 -16.52
N ARG A 277 23.88 8.89 -17.57
CA ARG A 277 25.30 8.58 -17.68
C ARG A 277 26.16 9.83 -17.50
N ASP A 278 27.21 9.70 -16.67
CA ASP A 278 28.19 10.73 -16.37
C ASP A 278 27.63 12.05 -15.79
N GLN A 279 26.36 12.07 -15.36
CA GLN A 279 25.72 13.24 -14.71
C GLN A 279 25.87 13.20 -13.18
N SER A 280 25.84 14.37 -12.56
CA SER A 280 25.57 14.52 -11.12
C SER A 280 24.06 14.68 -10.91
N VAL A 281 23.42 13.72 -10.24
CA VAL A 281 21.96 13.61 -10.12
C VAL A 281 21.52 13.76 -8.67
N VAL A 282 20.58 14.67 -8.40
CA VAL A 282 19.92 14.78 -7.10
C VAL A 282 18.60 14.02 -7.13
N VAL A 283 18.46 12.97 -6.31
CA VAL A 283 17.23 12.19 -6.14
C VAL A 283 16.48 12.69 -4.90
N VAL A 284 15.29 13.25 -5.08
CA VAL A 284 14.50 13.81 -3.97
C VAL A 284 13.50 12.77 -3.47
N GLY A 285 13.68 12.30 -2.25
CA GLY A 285 12.85 11.28 -1.62
C GLY A 285 13.58 9.94 -1.44
N PHE A 286 13.24 9.24 -0.36
CA PHE A 286 13.91 8.02 0.09
C PHE A 286 12.91 6.93 0.52
N ALA A 287 11.82 6.83 -0.24
CA ALA A 287 10.92 5.68 -0.19
C ALA A 287 11.35 4.64 -1.25
N ALA A 288 10.47 3.69 -1.56
CA ALA A 288 10.77 2.60 -2.51
C ALA A 288 11.37 3.09 -3.84
N SER A 289 10.78 4.10 -4.49
CA SER A 289 11.31 4.63 -5.76
C SER A 289 12.63 5.36 -5.60
N GLY A 290 12.78 6.18 -4.55
CA GLY A 290 14.01 6.92 -4.26
C GLY A 290 15.21 6.01 -4.08
N ILE A 291 15.03 4.95 -3.31
CA ILE A 291 16.07 3.95 -3.02
C ILE A 291 16.44 3.18 -4.30
N ASP A 292 15.44 2.62 -4.98
CA ASP A 292 15.67 1.73 -6.13
C ASP A 292 16.24 2.47 -7.34
N ILE A 293 15.71 3.65 -7.65
CA ILE A 293 16.18 4.47 -8.78
C ILE A 293 17.57 5.05 -8.49
N ALA A 294 17.86 5.50 -7.25
CA ALA A 294 19.20 5.96 -6.89
C ALA A 294 20.23 4.84 -7.02
N ALA A 295 19.90 3.63 -6.55
CA ALA A 295 20.75 2.46 -6.69
C ALA A 295 21.01 2.10 -8.15
N GLU A 296 20.01 2.17 -9.03
CA GLU A 296 20.15 1.88 -10.45
C GLU A 296 20.98 2.94 -11.18
N ILE A 297 20.67 4.23 -10.97
CA ILE A 297 21.38 5.36 -11.59
C ILE A 297 22.84 5.40 -11.14
N SER A 298 23.16 4.97 -9.91
CA SER A 298 24.54 4.94 -9.40
C SER A 298 25.50 4.13 -10.29
N ARG A 299 24.98 3.16 -11.07
CA ARG A 299 25.77 2.30 -11.98
C ARG A 299 26.27 3.03 -13.23
N VAL A 300 25.70 4.20 -13.56
CA VAL A 300 26.04 4.94 -14.79
C VAL A 300 26.33 6.42 -14.56
N ALA A 301 25.76 7.03 -13.51
CA ALA A 301 25.96 8.43 -13.18
C ALA A 301 27.36 8.68 -12.60
N LYS A 302 27.82 9.93 -12.71
CA LYS A 302 29.06 10.37 -12.07
C LYS A 302 28.89 10.38 -10.55
N GLU A 303 27.84 11.04 -10.06
CA GLU A 303 27.50 11.17 -8.65
C GLU A 303 25.98 11.13 -8.46
N VAL A 304 25.51 10.52 -7.37
CA VAL A 304 24.10 10.51 -6.98
C VAL A 304 23.95 11.07 -5.56
N HIS A 305 23.07 12.05 -5.40
CA HIS A 305 22.81 12.75 -4.16
C HIS A 305 21.36 12.54 -3.75
N ILE A 306 21.12 11.73 -2.74
CA ILE A 306 19.78 11.50 -2.21
C ILE A 306 19.45 12.62 -1.21
N ALA A 307 18.35 13.34 -1.44
CA ALA A 307 17.85 14.36 -0.54
C ALA A 307 16.62 13.83 0.21
N ALA A 308 16.70 13.74 1.53
CA ALA A 308 15.62 13.19 2.36
C ALA A 308 15.52 13.88 3.72
N ARG A 309 14.37 13.73 4.38
CA ARG A 309 14.09 14.31 5.69
C ARG A 309 14.38 13.27 6.76
N TYR A 310 15.64 13.20 7.20
CA TYR A 310 16.10 12.31 8.26
C TYR A 310 16.98 13.05 9.27
N SER A 311 17.21 12.38 10.40
CA SER A 311 18.20 12.77 11.40
C SER A 311 19.61 12.82 10.81
N GLU A 312 20.45 13.69 11.39
CA GLU A 312 21.81 14.00 10.92
C GLU A 312 22.73 12.77 10.88
N ASP A 313 22.45 11.72 11.65
CA ASP A 313 23.26 10.49 11.73
C ASP A 313 23.27 9.65 10.45
N ARG A 314 22.36 9.93 9.49
CA ARG A 314 22.29 9.22 8.20
C ARG A 314 22.89 10.00 7.04
N LEU A 315 23.43 11.19 7.28
CA LEU A 315 23.99 12.07 6.24
C LEU A 315 25.43 11.65 5.87
N GLY A 316 25.83 11.95 4.64
CA GLY A 316 27.18 11.68 4.14
C GLY A 316 27.24 10.53 3.12
N LYS A 317 28.44 10.01 2.89
CA LYS A 317 28.68 8.97 1.88
C LYS A 317 28.01 7.66 2.30
N ILE A 318 27.30 7.02 1.36
CA ILE A 318 26.74 5.69 1.58
C ILE A 318 27.80 4.66 1.18
N GLU A 319 28.46 4.04 2.16
CA GLU A 319 29.61 3.13 1.95
C GLU A 319 29.34 1.92 1.03
N LEU A 320 28.07 1.54 0.85
CA LEU A 320 27.70 0.49 -0.11
C LEU A 320 27.97 0.88 -1.56
N TYR A 321 28.06 2.18 -1.85
CA TYR A 321 28.21 2.71 -3.19
C TYR A 321 29.45 3.61 -3.29
N GLN A 322 30.10 3.58 -4.45
CA GLN A 322 31.30 4.40 -4.68
C GLN A 322 30.96 5.89 -4.81
N ASN A 323 29.77 6.21 -5.32
CA ASN A 323 29.36 7.51 -5.81
C ASN A 323 27.95 7.94 -5.34
N VAL A 324 27.50 7.50 -4.16
CA VAL A 324 26.19 7.90 -3.62
C VAL A 324 26.34 8.56 -2.24
N TRP A 325 25.67 9.70 -2.07
CA TRP A 325 25.63 10.47 -0.83
C TRP A 325 24.19 10.72 -0.37
N MET A 326 23.99 10.77 0.94
CA MET A 326 22.75 11.17 1.58
C MET A 326 22.88 12.60 2.12
N HIS A 327 21.86 13.41 1.86
CA HIS A 327 21.73 14.80 2.25
C HIS A 327 20.40 15.01 2.99
N ALA A 328 20.31 16.09 3.76
CA ALA A 328 19.03 16.51 4.32
C ALA A 328 18.13 17.05 3.19
N GLU A 329 16.98 17.61 3.57
CA GLU A 329 16.09 18.20 2.59
C GLU A 329 16.73 19.38 1.85
N ILE A 330 16.29 19.60 0.61
CA ILE A 330 16.74 20.76 -0.17
C ILE A 330 16.21 22.03 0.48
N ASP A 331 17.11 22.95 0.85
CA ASP A 331 16.75 24.31 1.30
C ASP A 331 16.37 25.18 0.10
N GLY A 332 17.12 25.06 -1.00
CA GLY A 332 16.80 25.75 -2.23
C GLY A 332 17.92 25.73 -3.27
N ILE A 333 17.71 26.52 -4.31
CA ILE A 333 18.69 26.80 -5.35
C ILE A 333 19.07 28.27 -5.22
N GLN A 334 20.36 28.53 -5.02
CA GLN A 334 20.89 29.88 -4.80
C GLN A 334 21.48 30.44 -6.10
N ASP A 335 22.00 31.67 -6.06
CA ASP A 335 22.50 32.39 -7.23
C ASP A 335 23.75 31.75 -7.86
N ASP A 336 24.43 30.85 -7.13
CA ASP A 336 25.53 30.03 -7.64
C ASP A 336 25.08 28.87 -8.56
N GLY A 337 23.76 28.68 -8.70
CA GLY A 337 23.15 27.62 -9.53
C GLY A 337 23.26 26.21 -8.93
N ARG A 338 23.73 26.08 -7.68
CA ARG A 338 23.88 24.80 -6.98
C ARG A 338 22.60 24.46 -6.21
N VAL A 339 22.41 23.17 -5.94
CA VAL A 339 21.38 22.67 -5.04
C VAL A 339 21.94 22.72 -3.62
N HIS A 340 21.32 23.51 -2.75
CA HIS A 340 21.71 23.67 -1.34
C HIS A 340 20.78 22.85 -0.46
N PHE A 341 21.36 22.14 0.50
CA PHE A 341 20.64 21.30 1.44
C PHE A 341 20.61 21.94 2.83
N ALA A 342 19.65 21.53 3.65
CA ALA A 342 19.40 22.11 4.97
C ALA A 342 20.58 21.95 5.94
N GLU A 343 21.42 20.92 5.77
CA GLU A 343 22.64 20.74 6.55
C GLU A 343 23.80 21.68 6.13
N GLY A 344 23.58 22.53 5.12
CA GLY A 344 24.54 23.53 4.65
C GLY A 344 25.47 23.06 3.52
N SER A 345 25.39 21.79 3.12
CA SER A 345 26.12 21.30 1.95
C SER A 345 25.48 21.76 0.64
N ALA A 346 26.26 21.81 -0.44
CA ALA A 346 25.76 22.21 -1.76
C ALA A 346 26.41 21.42 -2.88
N VAL A 347 25.63 21.07 -3.92
CA VAL A 347 26.11 20.26 -5.06
C VAL A 347 25.76 20.93 -6.38
N ALA A 348 26.70 20.86 -7.33
CA ALA A 348 26.40 21.16 -8.72
C ALA A 348 25.74 19.91 -9.32
N ALA A 349 24.53 20.04 -9.83
CA ALA A 349 23.76 18.92 -10.36
C ALA A 349 23.28 19.22 -11.77
N ASP A 350 23.28 18.20 -12.61
CA ASP A 350 22.73 18.26 -13.97
C ASP A 350 21.22 17.99 -13.95
N THR A 351 20.77 17.09 -13.06
CA THR A 351 19.38 16.64 -12.99
C THR A 351 18.87 16.55 -11.54
N ILE A 352 17.65 17.03 -11.30
CA ILE A 352 16.85 16.75 -10.11
C ILE A 352 15.75 15.75 -10.50
N LEU A 353 15.79 14.57 -9.88
CA LEU A 353 14.84 13.50 -10.06
C LEU A 353 13.93 13.41 -8.84
N TYR A 354 12.65 13.72 -9.01
CA TYR A 354 11.65 13.70 -7.96
C TYR A 354 11.09 12.29 -7.74
N CYS A 355 11.51 11.65 -6.65
CA CYS A 355 10.94 10.41 -6.09
C CYS A 355 9.97 10.72 -4.94
N THR A 356 9.15 11.75 -5.13
CA THR A 356 8.30 12.37 -4.10
C THR A 356 6.88 11.80 -4.04
N GLY A 357 6.62 10.73 -4.78
CA GLY A 357 5.33 10.03 -4.76
C GLY A 357 4.28 10.69 -5.64
N TYR A 358 3.02 10.43 -5.32
CA TYR A 358 1.90 10.71 -6.21
C TYR A 358 0.74 11.34 -5.44
N ARG A 359 -0.21 11.88 -6.19
CA ARG A 359 -1.48 12.42 -5.70
C ARG A 359 -2.63 11.48 -6.04
N TYR A 360 -3.60 11.38 -5.14
CA TYR A 360 -4.89 10.79 -5.51
C TYR A 360 -5.56 11.70 -6.54
N HIS A 361 -6.08 11.11 -7.62
CA HIS A 361 -6.67 11.85 -8.72
C HIS A 361 -7.80 11.04 -9.36
N PHE A 362 -9.01 11.59 -9.34
CA PHE A 362 -10.23 10.96 -9.84
C PHE A 362 -10.98 11.96 -10.72
N PRO A 363 -10.48 12.30 -11.93
CA PRO A 363 -11.05 13.37 -12.75
C PRO A 363 -12.49 13.08 -13.22
N PHE A 364 -12.91 11.83 -13.15
CA PHE A 364 -14.26 11.37 -13.47
C PHE A 364 -15.25 11.43 -12.29
N LEU A 365 -14.80 11.81 -11.09
CA LEU A 365 -15.64 11.97 -9.90
C LEU A 365 -15.71 13.44 -9.49
N ASP A 366 -16.91 13.99 -9.56
CA ASP A 366 -17.26 15.29 -8.96
C ASP A 366 -18.52 15.07 -8.12
N LEU A 367 -18.32 14.78 -6.83
CA LEU A 367 -19.38 14.33 -5.94
C LEU A 367 -19.46 15.23 -4.71
N ASP A 368 -20.67 15.68 -4.40
CA ASP A 368 -20.93 16.46 -3.20
C ASP A 368 -20.51 15.68 -1.94
N GLY A 369 -19.71 16.33 -1.10
CA GLY A 369 -19.19 15.78 0.15
C GLY A 369 -17.96 14.89 0.03
N LEU A 370 -17.47 14.54 -1.16
CA LEU A 370 -16.25 13.74 -1.35
C LEU A 370 -15.12 14.59 -1.94
N THR A 371 -13.98 14.64 -1.27
CA THR A 371 -12.84 15.50 -1.68
C THR A 371 -11.51 14.77 -1.61
N VAL A 372 -10.52 15.31 -2.31
CA VAL A 372 -9.11 14.98 -2.14
C VAL A 372 -8.40 16.22 -1.61
N ASP A 373 -8.04 16.20 -0.33
CA ASP A 373 -7.36 17.32 0.36
C ASP A 373 -6.04 16.83 0.96
N ASP A 374 -4.90 17.36 0.47
CA ASP A 374 -3.55 16.90 0.87
C ASP A 374 -3.47 15.37 0.93
N ASN A 375 -3.77 14.66 -0.16
CA ASN A 375 -3.79 13.19 -0.24
C ASN A 375 -4.71 12.45 0.76
N ARG A 376 -5.66 13.14 1.39
CA ARG A 376 -6.80 12.51 2.07
C ARG A 376 -7.97 12.46 1.09
N VAL A 377 -8.33 11.26 0.65
CA VAL A 377 -9.61 10.98 -0.03
C VAL A 377 -10.66 10.78 1.05
N GLY A 378 -11.68 11.62 1.10
CA GLY A 378 -12.60 11.56 2.22
C GLY A 378 -13.84 12.43 2.13
N PRO A 379 -14.81 12.18 3.02
CA PRO A 379 -14.78 11.17 4.09
C PRO A 379 -15.01 9.74 3.56
N LEU A 380 -14.22 8.77 4.04
CA LEU A 380 -14.33 7.35 3.67
C LEU A 380 -14.32 6.47 4.91
N TYR A 381 -15.41 5.74 5.15
CA TYR A 381 -15.49 4.70 6.16
C TYR A 381 -14.51 3.58 5.80
N ARG A 382 -13.53 3.36 6.69
CA ARG A 382 -12.52 2.31 6.56
C ARG A 382 -11.77 2.34 5.22
N HIS A 383 -11.57 3.55 4.68
CA HIS A 383 -10.91 3.82 3.40
C HIS A 383 -11.63 3.29 2.14
N VAL A 384 -12.84 2.72 2.27
CA VAL A 384 -13.57 2.06 1.18
C VAL A 384 -14.84 2.81 0.83
N PHE A 385 -15.70 3.11 1.81
CA PHE A 385 -17.06 3.57 1.55
C PHE A 385 -17.26 5.05 1.89
N PRO A 386 -17.57 5.93 0.93
CA PRO A 386 -18.09 7.26 1.23
C PRO A 386 -19.45 7.16 1.93
N PRO A 387 -19.61 7.62 3.19
CA PRO A 387 -20.82 7.36 3.98
C PRO A 387 -22.13 7.73 3.28
N LYS A 388 -22.15 8.87 2.57
CA LYS A 388 -23.31 9.39 1.84
C LYS A 388 -23.76 8.51 0.67
N TYR A 389 -22.82 7.80 0.03
CA TYR A 389 -23.06 7.04 -1.21
C TYR A 389 -22.91 5.53 -1.01
N ALA A 390 -22.70 5.08 0.23
CA ALA A 390 -22.54 3.69 0.56
C ALA A 390 -23.89 2.94 0.51
N PRO A 391 -23.90 1.67 0.06
CA PRO A 391 -22.76 0.89 -0.43
C PRO A 391 -22.48 1.05 -1.94
N ASN A 392 -23.30 1.83 -2.65
CA ASN A 392 -23.33 1.86 -4.11
C ASN A 392 -22.11 2.56 -4.75
N LEU A 393 -21.32 3.30 -4.00
CA LEU A 393 -19.98 3.74 -4.41
C LEU A 393 -18.94 3.21 -3.43
N SER A 394 -17.84 2.66 -3.93
CA SER A 394 -16.72 2.20 -3.11
C SER A 394 -15.37 2.37 -3.81
N PHE A 395 -14.29 2.36 -3.02
CA PHE A 395 -12.91 2.43 -3.48
C PHE A 395 -12.15 1.19 -3.04
N VAL A 396 -11.36 0.61 -3.95
CA VAL A 396 -10.45 -0.50 -3.63
C VAL A 396 -9.03 -0.10 -3.99
N GLY A 397 -8.11 -0.35 -3.06
CA GLY A 397 -6.68 -0.10 -3.27
C GLY A 397 -6.25 1.34 -3.04
N LEU A 398 -6.95 2.09 -2.19
CA LEU A 398 -6.38 3.32 -1.61
C LEU A 398 -5.23 2.95 -0.65
N PRO A 399 -5.46 2.05 0.34
CA PRO A 399 -4.38 1.25 0.93
C PRO A 399 -3.90 0.12 0.01
N PHE A 400 -2.62 0.10 -0.34
CA PHE A 400 -2.07 -0.90 -1.27
C PHE A 400 -2.14 -2.37 -0.77
N LYS A 401 -2.23 -2.61 0.54
CA LYS A 401 -2.05 -3.95 1.14
C LYS A 401 -3.33 -4.79 1.24
N ALA A 402 -4.49 -4.19 1.05
CA ALA A 402 -5.77 -4.80 1.44
C ALA A 402 -6.69 -5.16 0.26
N LEU A 403 -6.17 -5.10 -0.98
CA LEU A 403 -6.95 -5.21 -2.22
C LEU A 403 -7.99 -6.33 -2.22
N GLU A 404 -7.58 -7.55 -1.87
CA GLU A 404 -8.46 -8.71 -1.90
C GLU A 404 -9.53 -8.67 -0.80
N LEU A 405 -9.16 -8.31 0.43
CA LEU A 405 -10.10 -8.24 1.54
C LEU A 405 -11.09 -7.08 1.39
N GLU A 406 -10.63 -5.92 0.91
CA GLU A 406 -11.51 -4.80 0.53
C GLU A 406 -12.50 -5.25 -0.56
N SER A 407 -12.03 -5.98 -1.56
CA SER A 407 -12.87 -6.50 -2.65
C SER A 407 -13.92 -7.50 -2.17
N LYS A 408 -13.54 -8.44 -1.32
CA LYS A 408 -14.47 -9.39 -0.69
C LYS A 408 -15.53 -8.66 0.13
N TRP A 409 -15.10 -7.66 0.90
CA TRP A 409 -16.01 -6.90 1.74
C TRP A 409 -16.99 -6.06 0.92
N VAL A 410 -16.51 -5.41 -0.14
CA VAL A 410 -17.38 -4.68 -1.08
C VAL A 410 -18.42 -5.61 -1.70
N ALA A 411 -18.02 -6.78 -2.19
CA ALA A 411 -18.94 -7.75 -2.77
C ALA A 411 -19.97 -8.22 -1.74
N ALA A 412 -19.53 -8.65 -0.55
CA ALA A 412 -20.41 -9.12 0.52
C ALA A 412 -21.40 -8.05 1.02
N VAL A 413 -20.99 -6.78 1.02
CA VAL A 413 -21.87 -5.66 1.36
C VAL A 413 -22.95 -5.45 0.28
N LEU A 414 -22.57 -5.51 -1.00
CA LEU A 414 -23.52 -5.32 -2.10
C LEU A 414 -24.54 -6.47 -2.21
N SER A 415 -24.15 -7.69 -1.84
CA SER A 415 -25.04 -8.87 -1.82
C SER A 415 -25.98 -8.88 -0.61
N GLY A 416 -25.66 -8.10 0.43
CA GLY A 416 -26.35 -8.07 1.71
C GLY A 416 -25.88 -9.14 2.70
N HIS A 417 -24.80 -9.86 2.40
CA HIS A 417 -24.18 -10.81 3.35
C HIS A 417 -23.50 -10.10 4.52
N THR A 418 -22.92 -8.92 4.30
CA THR A 418 -22.31 -8.09 5.34
C THR A 418 -23.05 -6.76 5.43
N ALA A 419 -23.45 -6.36 6.64
CA ALA A 419 -24.11 -5.09 6.86
C ALA A 419 -23.09 -3.96 7.08
N LEU A 420 -23.41 -2.77 6.56
CA LEU A 420 -22.75 -1.53 6.96
C LEU A 420 -23.48 -0.88 8.14
N PRO A 421 -22.77 -0.10 8.99
CA PRO A 421 -23.42 0.83 9.90
C PRO A 421 -24.29 1.85 9.14
N SER A 422 -25.13 2.59 9.87
CA SER A 422 -25.82 3.75 9.29
C SER A 422 -24.83 4.79 8.76
N GLU A 423 -25.30 5.67 7.88
CA GLU A 423 -24.50 6.82 7.40
C GLU A 423 -23.89 7.62 8.55
N GLU A 424 -24.69 7.92 9.59
CA GLU A 424 -24.22 8.62 10.78
C GLU A 424 -23.17 7.83 11.55
N GLY A 425 -23.34 6.50 11.69
CA GLY A 425 -22.36 5.63 12.33
C GLY A 425 -21.03 5.59 11.59
N MET A 426 -21.09 5.47 10.26
CA MET A 426 -19.91 5.54 9.39
C MET A 426 -19.21 6.90 9.50
N MET A 427 -19.98 8.00 9.45
CA MET A 427 -19.44 9.35 9.56
C MET A 427 -18.80 9.60 10.94
N THR A 428 -19.39 9.07 12.01
CA THR A 428 -18.84 9.14 13.37
C THR A 428 -17.48 8.45 13.42
N ALA A 429 -17.37 7.23 12.88
CA ALA A 429 -16.09 6.52 12.81
C ALA A 429 -15.04 7.29 12.01
N VAL A 430 -15.41 7.91 10.87
CA VAL A 430 -14.49 8.76 10.09
C VAL A 430 -13.98 9.96 10.89
N ARG A 431 -14.87 10.65 11.62
CA ARG A 431 -14.47 11.79 12.47
C ARG A 431 -13.54 11.34 13.60
N GLU A 432 -13.80 10.20 14.21
CA GLU A 432 -12.93 9.63 15.24
C GLU A 432 -11.56 9.26 14.68
N ASP A 433 -11.49 8.65 13.50
CA ASP A 433 -10.24 8.33 12.83
C ASP A 433 -9.42 9.61 12.56
N TYR A 434 -10.07 10.68 12.07
CA TYR A 434 -9.41 11.96 11.83
C TYR A 434 -8.94 12.63 13.12
N ARG A 435 -9.74 12.58 14.18
CA ARG A 435 -9.36 13.11 15.50
C ARG A 435 -8.14 12.36 16.06
N ARG A 436 -8.12 11.02 16.00
CA ARG A 436 -6.97 10.22 16.46
C ARG A 436 -5.71 10.54 15.67
N MET A 437 -5.82 10.77 14.36
CA MET A 437 -4.67 11.20 13.55
C MET A 437 -4.14 12.57 14.01
N GLU A 438 -5.03 13.53 14.23
CA GLU A 438 -4.65 14.89 14.68
C GLU A 438 -4.01 14.87 16.07
N GLU A 439 -4.60 14.15 17.03
CA GLU A 439 -4.05 13.94 18.38
C GLU A 439 -2.66 13.28 18.35
N ALA A 440 -2.42 12.38 17.39
CA ALA A 440 -1.12 11.74 17.16
C ALA A 440 -0.13 12.60 16.35
N GLY A 441 -0.50 13.83 15.97
CA GLY A 441 0.32 14.71 15.13
C GLY A 441 0.55 14.18 13.71
N ARG A 442 -0.30 13.27 13.23
CA ARG A 442 -0.17 12.61 11.93
C ARG A 442 -0.80 13.44 10.81
N PRO A 443 -0.03 13.89 9.80
CA PRO A 443 -0.53 14.73 8.71
C PRO A 443 -1.62 14.08 7.83
N LYS A 444 -2.48 14.92 7.23
CA LYS A 444 -3.61 14.49 6.37
C LYS A 444 -3.18 13.56 5.22
N ARG A 445 -2.08 13.86 4.53
CA ARG A 445 -1.52 13.01 3.45
C ARG A 445 -1.26 11.56 3.80
N HIS A 446 -1.18 11.24 5.08
CA HIS A 446 -0.98 9.87 5.53
C HIS A 446 -2.29 9.16 5.84
N THR A 447 -3.48 9.73 5.61
CA THR A 447 -4.76 9.13 6.02
C THR A 447 -4.98 7.70 5.54
N HIS A 448 -4.49 7.35 4.35
CA HIS A 448 -4.64 5.99 3.79
C HIS A 448 -3.40 5.12 3.97
N ALA A 449 -2.35 5.62 4.63
CA ALA A 449 -1.25 4.77 5.06
C ALA A 449 -1.75 3.89 6.22
N LEU A 450 -1.49 2.59 6.18
CA LEU A 450 -1.95 1.70 7.26
C LEU A 450 -0.91 1.53 8.37
N TRP A 451 0.24 2.18 8.30
CA TRP A 451 1.29 1.97 9.31
C TRP A 451 1.08 2.87 10.54
N PRO A 452 1.25 2.34 11.78
CA PRO A 452 1.60 0.95 12.13
C PRO A 452 0.43 -0.06 12.15
N GLU A 453 -0.82 0.37 12.07
CA GLU A 453 -2.04 -0.42 12.32
C GLU A 453 -2.49 -1.37 11.18
N TRP A 454 -1.57 -1.81 10.33
CA TRP A 454 -1.95 -2.50 9.09
C TRP A 454 -2.43 -3.93 9.35
N VAL A 455 -1.91 -4.58 10.39
CA VAL A 455 -2.34 -5.93 10.79
C VAL A 455 -3.76 -5.88 11.34
N GLU A 456 -4.03 -4.89 12.20
CA GLU A 456 -5.34 -4.66 12.80
C GLU A 456 -6.39 -4.37 11.72
N TYR A 457 -6.05 -3.55 10.73
CA TYR A 457 -6.95 -3.28 9.60
C TYR A 457 -7.23 -4.53 8.76
N MET A 458 -6.20 -5.32 8.44
CA MET A 458 -6.36 -6.56 7.67
C MET A 458 -7.21 -7.58 8.42
N ASN A 459 -6.98 -7.78 9.72
CA ASN A 459 -7.77 -8.70 10.53
C ASN A 459 -9.21 -8.21 10.69
N TRP A 460 -9.42 -6.90 10.86
CA TRP A 460 -10.75 -6.32 10.91
C TRP A 460 -11.53 -6.58 9.61
N LEU A 461 -10.90 -6.40 8.45
CA LEU A 461 -11.51 -6.75 7.16
C LEU A 461 -11.79 -8.25 7.05
N ALA A 462 -10.86 -9.11 7.47
CA ALA A 462 -11.02 -10.55 7.46
C ALA A 462 -12.25 -10.98 8.29
N ASP A 463 -12.46 -10.37 9.46
CA ASP A 463 -13.65 -10.57 10.28
C ASP A 463 -14.95 -10.20 9.55
N GLN A 464 -14.93 -9.17 8.69
CA GLN A 464 -16.13 -8.73 7.96
C GLN A 464 -16.57 -9.73 6.87
N VAL A 465 -15.67 -10.61 6.45
CA VAL A 465 -15.89 -11.55 5.32
C VAL A 465 -15.68 -13.01 5.71
N GLY A 466 -15.49 -13.30 7.01
CA GLY A 466 -15.31 -14.66 7.51
C GLY A 466 -13.99 -15.33 7.08
N GLU A 467 -12.96 -14.54 6.79
CA GLU A 467 -11.64 -15.03 6.43
C GLU A 467 -10.74 -15.18 7.67
N PRO A 468 -9.75 -16.09 7.66
CA PRO A 468 -8.80 -16.19 8.76
C PRO A 468 -7.96 -14.92 8.88
N HIS A 469 -7.59 -14.61 10.12
CA HIS A 469 -6.65 -13.52 10.41
C HIS A 469 -5.30 -13.75 9.75
N LEU A 470 -4.57 -12.66 9.53
CA LEU A 470 -3.24 -12.68 8.94
C LEU A 470 -2.31 -13.62 9.71
N GLU A 471 -1.76 -14.59 8.98
CA GLU A 471 -0.81 -15.55 9.55
C GLU A 471 0.45 -14.86 10.09
N ALA A 472 0.91 -15.29 11.28
CA ALA A 472 2.11 -14.75 11.92
C ALA A 472 3.35 -14.84 11.00
N ARG A 473 3.51 -15.95 10.27
CA ARG A 473 4.60 -16.12 9.30
C ARG A 473 4.56 -15.05 8.20
N ARG A 474 3.37 -14.73 7.68
CA ARG A 474 3.21 -13.72 6.62
C ARG A 474 3.57 -12.33 7.12
N ARG A 475 3.25 -12.04 8.39
CA ARG A 475 3.71 -10.82 9.08
C ARG A 475 5.23 -10.78 9.24
N ASP A 476 5.85 -11.87 9.69
CA ASP A 476 7.30 -11.94 9.90
C ASP A 476 8.08 -11.72 8.60
N VAL A 477 7.61 -12.32 7.50
CA VAL A 477 8.17 -12.10 6.16
C VAL A 477 8.05 -10.61 5.78
N TYR A 478 6.90 -9.99 6.03
CA TYR A 478 6.69 -8.57 5.76
C TYR A 478 7.65 -7.68 6.56
N ASP A 479 7.77 -7.91 7.87
CA ASP A 479 8.64 -7.13 8.75
C ASP A 479 10.11 -7.29 8.37
N ARG A 480 10.51 -8.48 7.90
CA ARG A 480 11.84 -8.72 7.34
C ARG A 480 12.08 -7.92 6.06
N VAL A 481 11.16 -7.96 5.11
CA VAL A 481 11.29 -7.21 3.84
C VAL A 481 11.41 -5.71 4.09
N LEU A 482 10.64 -5.15 5.02
CA LEU A 482 10.72 -3.72 5.36
C LEU A 482 12.11 -3.33 5.89
N LYS A 483 12.71 -4.18 6.74
CA LYS A 483 14.10 -3.98 7.20
C LYS A 483 15.09 -3.99 6.03
N CYS A 484 14.90 -4.90 5.07
CA CYS A 484 15.75 -4.99 3.89
C CYS A 484 15.61 -3.76 2.98
N ILE A 485 14.39 -3.31 2.69
CA ILE A 485 14.16 -2.13 1.83
C ILE A 485 14.87 -0.89 2.39
N TRP A 486 14.88 -0.71 3.71
CA TRP A 486 15.48 0.46 4.35
C TRP A 486 16.99 0.36 4.61
N SER A 487 17.63 -0.76 4.26
CA SER A 487 19.07 -0.94 4.42
C SER A 487 19.90 -0.31 3.29
N LEU A 488 19.26 0.11 2.19
CA LEU A 488 19.88 0.49 0.91
C LEU A 488 20.60 -0.66 0.19
N ASP A 489 20.65 -1.87 0.74
CA ASP A 489 21.31 -3.00 0.09
C ASP A 489 20.35 -3.71 -0.85
N ASP A 490 20.38 -3.37 -2.14
CA ASP A 490 19.57 -4.01 -3.18
C ASP A 490 19.83 -5.53 -3.32
N ARG A 491 20.95 -6.04 -2.79
CA ARG A 491 21.27 -7.49 -2.84
C ARG A 491 20.30 -8.33 -2.00
N TYR A 492 19.46 -7.73 -1.16
CA TYR A 492 18.45 -8.44 -0.37
C TYR A 492 17.52 -9.31 -1.23
N ARG A 493 17.26 -8.87 -2.47
CA ARG A 493 16.39 -9.58 -3.41
C ARG A 493 17.00 -10.91 -3.87
N ASP A 494 18.33 -10.99 -3.89
CA ASP A 494 19.08 -12.16 -4.36
C ASP A 494 19.55 -13.06 -3.19
N ARG A 495 19.71 -12.49 -1.99
CA ARG A 495 20.11 -13.21 -0.76
C ARG A 495 18.93 -13.68 0.10
N TRP A 496 17.71 -13.53 -0.40
CA TRP A 496 16.49 -13.78 0.36
C TRP A 496 16.41 -15.19 0.95
N GLU A 497 16.74 -16.20 0.14
CA GLU A 497 16.66 -17.62 0.51
C GLU A 497 17.86 -18.04 1.39
N GLU A 498 19.08 -17.57 1.09
CA GLU A 498 20.30 -17.85 1.87
C GLU A 498 20.16 -17.42 3.34
N GLU A 499 19.52 -16.28 3.57
CA GLU A 499 19.24 -15.75 4.90
C GLU A 499 18.10 -16.51 5.61
N GLU A 500 17.11 -17.05 4.89
CA GLU A 500 16.10 -17.95 5.50
C GLU A 500 16.71 -19.25 5.97
N GLU A 501 17.57 -19.86 5.15
CA GLU A 501 18.29 -21.08 5.50
C GLU A 501 19.20 -20.84 6.71
N SER A 502 19.96 -19.75 6.72
CA SER A 502 20.81 -19.39 7.87
C SER A 502 20.01 -19.12 9.14
N ALA A 503 18.85 -18.45 9.05
CA ALA A 503 17.98 -18.21 10.20
C ALA A 503 17.34 -19.50 10.71
N THR A 504 16.96 -20.40 9.80
CA THR A 504 16.39 -21.72 10.11
C THR A 504 17.42 -22.62 10.77
N VAL A 505 18.65 -22.67 10.23
CA VAL A 505 19.78 -23.40 10.81
C VAL A 505 20.14 -22.86 12.19
N ALA A 506 20.21 -21.54 12.38
CA ALA A 506 20.47 -20.93 13.69
C ALA A 506 19.37 -21.25 14.72
N THR A 507 18.11 -21.29 14.29
CA THR A 507 16.96 -21.66 15.15
C THR A 507 16.98 -23.14 15.51
N LEU A 508 17.30 -24.01 14.56
CA LEU A 508 17.47 -25.45 14.80
C LEU A 508 18.67 -25.74 15.71
N GLN A 509 19.78 -25.00 15.56
CA GLN A 509 20.93 -25.09 16.46
C GLN A 509 20.58 -24.62 17.88
N ARG A 510 19.85 -23.51 18.04
CA ARG A 510 19.35 -23.08 19.37
C ARG A 510 18.42 -24.11 20.00
N LYS A 511 17.47 -24.67 19.24
CA LYS A 511 16.58 -25.75 19.73
C LYS A 511 17.38 -27.03 20.07
N GLY A 512 18.38 -27.38 19.27
CA GLY A 512 19.28 -28.51 19.54
C GLY A 512 20.15 -28.31 20.78
N SER A 513 20.64 -27.09 21.03
CA SER A 513 21.36 -26.74 22.26
C SER A 513 20.46 -26.76 23.49
N ILE A 514 19.18 -26.35 23.37
CA ILE A 514 18.19 -26.47 24.45
C ILE A 514 17.87 -27.94 24.76
N CYS A 515 17.73 -28.79 23.74
CA CYS A 515 17.55 -30.24 23.92
C CYS A 515 18.79 -30.93 24.51
N GLN A 516 20.01 -30.50 24.16
CA GLN A 516 21.24 -31.04 24.76
C GLN A 516 21.47 -30.57 26.21
N ALA A 517 21.03 -29.35 26.56
CA ALA A 517 21.07 -28.86 27.92
C ALA A 517 20.06 -29.61 28.83
N SER A 518 18.85 -29.87 28.33
CA SER A 518 17.84 -30.64 29.08
C SER A 518 18.17 -32.13 29.21
N TYR A 519 18.98 -32.71 28.31
CA TYR A 519 19.49 -34.08 28.46
C TYR A 519 20.63 -34.20 29.48
N ARG A 520 21.39 -33.13 29.74
CA ARG A 520 22.48 -33.11 30.74
C ARG A 520 21.98 -32.91 32.18
N ASP A 521 20.86 -32.22 32.37
CA ASP A 521 20.25 -32.04 33.70
C ASP A 521 19.43 -33.25 34.18
N SER A 522 19.05 -34.17 33.30
CA SER A 522 18.40 -35.45 33.67
C SER A 522 19.39 -36.59 33.99
N SER A 523 20.69 -36.32 33.97
CA SER A 523 21.76 -37.32 34.18
C SER A 523 22.74 -36.97 35.31
N ARG A 524 22.27 -36.25 36.34
CA ARG A 524 23.00 -36.04 37.60
C ARG A 524 22.17 -36.41 38.81
#